data_AF-A0A8J2V8N8-F1
#
_entry.id   AF-A0A8J2V8N8-F1
#
_cell.length_a   1.000
_cell.length_b   1.000
_cell.length_c   1.000
_cell.angle_alpha   90.00
_cell.angle_beta   90.00
_cell.angle_gamma   90.00
#
_symmetry.space_group_name_H-M   'P 1'
#
loop_
_entity.id
_entity.type
_entity.pdbx_description
1 polymer ?
#
loop_
_entity_poly.entity_id
_entity_poly.type
_entity_poly.pdbx_seq_one_letter_code
_entity_poly.pdbx_strand_id
1 'polypeptide(L)'
;MSKKVGVEEKKIKKLVELNEELENYFRNTIIPQLFIDADLILRKFSPPANAHFKLVKEDIGKSISNIPAFSKLKGFTERIKEVIATNIDLEDEIQTPDKRWFQMNILPYIIKRKNITDGVVVTFVNITGRILDKQLIENINADHETFIYSVSHDFRNPLANLISLTDLLRSSLSDDVDEEIKEYVDLIEESARSLTDLIKELADIAKVGTDVSDQAGMVDIEQILSDVKLTLKNEIFQSHAKITTNILVPEIQFSKKNLRSILYNLLNNAIKFSRPDITPEIFIKTEEAGQFSLLSVGDNGVGIEPEKQGEIFSKFTRLKPQIEGTGIGLFIINKMVTNQGGTIEVESEVGSGTTFNIYLKRRDDTEVNNPMS
;
A
#
# COMPACT_ATOMS: atom_id res chain seq x y z
N MET A 1 -2.97 71.88 12.11
CA MET A 1 -2.82 71.16 10.82
C MET A 1 -1.48 70.42 10.69
N SER A 2 -0.34 70.95 11.14
CA SER A 2 0.99 70.33 10.95
C SER A 2 1.23 68.94 11.57
N LYS A 3 0.56 68.57 12.68
CA LYS A 3 0.73 67.25 13.31
C LYS A 3 -0.02 66.10 12.60
N LYS A 4 -1.07 66.39 11.84
CA LYS A 4 -1.85 65.36 11.11
C LYS A 4 -1.09 64.87 9.86
N VAL A 5 -0.46 65.81 9.14
CA VAL A 5 0.32 65.52 7.92
C VAL A 5 1.52 64.60 8.23
N GLY A 6 2.28 64.86 9.30
CA GLY A 6 3.42 64.00 9.66
C GLY A 6 3.06 62.59 10.19
N VAL A 7 1.82 62.37 10.64
CA VAL A 7 1.32 61.03 11.01
C VAL A 7 0.89 60.27 9.77
N GLU A 8 0.33 60.97 8.78
CA GLU A 8 -0.11 60.41 7.51
C GLU A 8 1.08 59.99 6.65
N GLU A 9 2.13 60.82 6.58
CA GLU A 9 3.39 60.49 5.90
C GLU A 9 4.10 59.27 6.52
N LYS A 10 4.13 59.17 7.86
CA LYS A 10 4.68 57.98 8.55
C LYS A 10 3.89 56.71 8.25
N LYS A 11 2.57 56.80 8.16
CA LYS A 11 1.72 55.65 7.78
C LYS A 11 1.94 55.22 6.34
N ILE A 12 2.03 56.17 5.42
CA ILE A 12 2.33 55.90 4.00
C ILE A 12 3.69 55.24 3.87
N LYS A 13 4.72 55.77 4.52
CA LYS A 13 6.07 55.19 4.49
C LYS A 13 6.11 53.75 5.01
N LYS A 14 5.47 53.49 6.15
CA LYS A 14 5.38 52.13 6.70
C LYS A 14 4.62 51.17 5.79
N LEU A 15 3.62 51.66 5.06
CA LEU A 15 2.84 50.87 4.12
C LEU A 15 3.64 50.53 2.85
N VAL A 16 4.48 51.46 2.39
CA VAL A 16 5.43 51.21 1.28
C VAL A 16 6.47 50.17 1.69
N GLU A 17 7.10 50.32 2.86
CA GLU A 17 8.08 49.36 3.38
C GLU A 17 7.48 47.95 3.50
N LEU A 18 6.28 47.81 4.10
CA LEU A 18 5.59 46.53 4.22
C LEU A 18 5.23 45.93 2.85
N ASN A 19 4.86 46.77 1.88
CA ASN A 19 4.57 46.31 0.53
C ASN A 19 5.84 45.84 -0.19
N GLU A 20 6.97 46.52 -0.02
CA GLU A 20 8.26 46.09 -0.56
C GLU A 20 8.71 44.76 0.04
N GLU A 21 8.54 44.55 1.34
CA GLU A 21 8.80 43.25 1.99
C GLU A 21 7.94 42.14 1.39
N LEU A 22 6.63 42.37 1.24
CA LEU A 22 5.71 41.41 0.63
C LEU A 22 6.06 41.11 -0.84
N GLU A 23 6.43 42.12 -1.62
CA GLU A 23 6.91 41.92 -2.99
C GLU A 23 8.20 41.10 -3.02
N ASN A 24 9.11 41.30 -2.07
CA ASN A 24 10.34 40.51 -1.97
C ASN A 24 10.05 39.04 -1.62
N TYR A 25 9.16 38.78 -0.66
CA TYR A 25 8.70 37.41 -0.37
C TYR A 25 8.06 36.77 -1.61
N PHE A 26 7.21 37.52 -2.30
CA PHE A 26 6.52 37.05 -3.48
C PHE A 26 7.46 36.78 -4.66
N ARG A 27 8.52 37.57 -4.81
CA ARG A 27 9.52 37.38 -5.87
C ARG A 27 10.49 36.23 -5.59
N ASN A 28 10.74 35.91 -4.33
CA ASN A 28 11.66 34.85 -3.91
C ASN A 28 10.99 33.48 -3.73
N THR A 29 9.74 33.32 -4.18
CA THR A 29 9.11 31.99 -4.26
C THR A 29 9.65 31.19 -5.44
N ILE A 30 9.78 29.88 -5.26
CA ILE A 30 10.13 28.93 -6.33
C ILE A 30 8.85 28.41 -7.02
N ILE A 31 7.70 28.51 -6.35
CA ILE A 31 6.44 27.93 -6.80
C ILE A 31 5.68 28.95 -7.68
N PRO A 32 5.25 28.56 -8.89
CA PRO A 32 4.28 29.31 -9.68
C PRO A 32 2.98 29.54 -8.90
N GLN A 33 2.59 30.80 -8.74
CA GLN A 33 1.38 31.21 -8.01
C GLN A 33 0.56 32.18 -8.87
N LEU A 34 -0.75 32.03 -8.84
CA LEU A 34 -1.73 32.92 -9.47
C LEU A 34 -2.72 33.42 -8.42
N PHE A 35 -3.03 34.70 -8.45
CA PHE A 35 -4.08 35.33 -7.66
C PHE A 35 -5.21 35.66 -8.62
N ILE A 36 -6.35 35.04 -8.39
CA ILE A 36 -7.53 35.17 -9.24
C ILE A 36 -8.66 35.65 -8.33
N ASP A 37 -9.39 36.67 -8.74
CA ASP A 37 -10.52 37.15 -7.94
C ASP A 37 -11.81 36.33 -8.17
N ALA A 38 -12.89 36.73 -7.50
CA ALA A 38 -14.20 36.10 -7.62
C ALA A 38 -14.80 36.14 -9.05
N ASP A 39 -14.40 37.13 -9.87
CA ASP A 39 -14.84 37.28 -11.27
C ASP A 39 -13.92 36.52 -12.26
N LEU A 40 -13.03 35.66 -11.74
CA LEU A 40 -12.06 34.89 -12.50
C LEU A 40 -11.03 35.74 -13.24
N ILE A 41 -10.75 36.94 -12.73
CA ILE A 41 -9.78 37.87 -13.28
C ILE A 41 -8.42 37.65 -12.62
N LEU A 42 -7.37 37.53 -13.44
CA LEU A 42 -6.00 37.45 -12.95
C LEU A 42 -5.58 38.79 -12.32
N ARG A 43 -5.34 38.80 -11.01
CA ARG A 43 -4.90 39.98 -10.26
C ARG A 43 -3.40 40.06 -10.13
N LYS A 44 -2.73 38.93 -9.94
CA LYS A 44 -1.28 38.86 -9.78
C LYS A 44 -0.76 37.46 -10.10
N PHE A 45 0.51 37.34 -10.47
CA PHE A 45 1.18 36.06 -10.64
C PHE A 45 2.65 36.16 -10.22
N SER A 46 3.23 35.06 -9.74
CA SER A 46 4.61 35.04 -9.27
C SER A 46 5.61 35.00 -10.43
N PRO A 47 6.87 35.45 -10.26
CA PRO A 47 7.86 35.35 -11.32
C PRO A 47 8.06 33.93 -11.89
N PRO A 48 8.03 32.85 -11.08
CA PRO A 48 8.01 31.49 -11.63
C PRO A 48 6.80 31.20 -12.52
N ALA A 49 5.62 31.74 -12.22
CA ALA A 49 4.43 31.57 -13.07
C ALA A 49 4.59 32.28 -14.43
N ASN A 50 5.24 33.43 -14.47
CA ASN A 50 5.65 34.09 -15.72
C ASN A 50 6.51 33.15 -16.56
N ALA A 51 7.62 32.66 -16.00
CA ALA A 51 8.55 31.80 -16.72
C ALA A 51 7.88 30.50 -17.21
N HIS A 52 6.99 29.94 -16.40
CA HIS A 52 6.38 28.64 -16.67
C HIS A 52 5.23 28.70 -17.68
N PHE A 53 4.31 29.63 -17.49
CA PHE A 53 3.09 29.77 -18.30
C PHE A 53 3.20 30.84 -19.37
N LYS A 54 4.39 31.47 -19.51
CA LYS A 54 4.67 32.57 -20.44
C LYS A 54 3.72 33.76 -20.24
N LEU A 55 3.38 34.05 -18.98
CA LEU A 55 2.49 35.16 -18.64
C LEU A 55 3.21 36.50 -18.74
N VAL A 56 2.53 37.49 -19.28
CA VAL A 56 3.05 38.86 -19.33
C VAL A 56 2.26 39.77 -18.40
N LYS A 57 2.80 40.95 -18.06
CA LYS A 57 2.11 41.87 -17.13
C LYS A 57 0.77 42.34 -17.69
N GLU A 58 0.64 42.40 -19.00
CA GLU A 58 -0.58 42.74 -19.73
C GLU A 58 -1.70 41.68 -19.57
N ASP A 59 -1.39 40.49 -19.03
CA ASP A 59 -2.41 39.49 -18.70
C ASP A 59 -3.11 39.77 -17.37
N ILE A 60 -2.56 40.65 -16.54
CA ILE A 60 -3.23 41.14 -15.34
C ILE A 60 -4.47 41.93 -15.76
N GLY A 61 -5.62 41.64 -15.14
CA GLY A 61 -6.91 42.23 -15.46
C GLY A 61 -7.69 41.47 -16.54
N LYS A 62 -7.14 40.42 -17.14
CA LYS A 62 -7.88 39.52 -18.05
C LYS A 62 -8.51 38.37 -17.29
N SER A 63 -9.63 37.87 -17.84
CA SER A 63 -10.23 36.61 -17.37
C SER A 63 -9.29 35.43 -17.66
N ILE A 64 -9.19 34.49 -16.71
CA ILE A 64 -8.34 33.29 -16.83
C ILE A 64 -8.67 32.46 -18.07
N SER A 65 -9.95 32.42 -18.46
CA SER A 65 -10.41 31.66 -19.63
C SER A 65 -9.88 32.24 -20.95
N ASN A 66 -9.48 33.51 -20.98
CA ASN A 66 -8.92 34.18 -22.16
C ASN A 66 -7.39 34.07 -22.25
N ILE A 67 -6.74 33.49 -21.24
CA ILE A 67 -5.29 33.31 -21.22
C ILE A 67 -4.96 31.93 -21.83
N PRO A 68 -4.17 31.86 -22.92
CA PRO A 68 -3.93 30.61 -23.65
C PRO A 68 -3.41 29.46 -22.79
N ALA A 69 -2.56 29.75 -21.80
CA ALA A 69 -2.00 28.76 -20.89
C ALA A 69 -3.07 28.03 -20.07
N PHE A 70 -4.12 28.74 -19.65
CA PHE A 70 -5.16 28.21 -18.76
C PHE A 70 -6.40 27.75 -19.52
N SER A 71 -6.71 28.35 -20.67
CA SER A 71 -7.81 27.92 -21.54
C SER A 71 -7.68 26.45 -22.01
N LYS A 72 -6.45 25.92 -22.06
CA LYS A 72 -6.17 24.53 -22.44
C LYS A 72 -6.26 23.54 -21.28
N LEU A 73 -6.30 24.04 -20.04
CA LEU A 73 -6.44 23.19 -18.87
C LEU A 73 -7.91 22.81 -18.69
N LYS A 74 -8.23 21.56 -19.02
CA LYS A 74 -9.59 21.03 -18.95
C LYS A 74 -10.15 21.20 -17.54
N GLY A 75 -11.30 21.86 -17.40
CA GLY A 75 -12.02 22.03 -16.13
C GLY A 75 -11.40 23.02 -15.15
N PHE A 76 -10.40 23.83 -15.56
CA PHE A 76 -9.69 24.71 -14.63
C PHE A 76 -10.59 25.81 -14.03
N THR A 77 -11.48 26.36 -14.85
CA THR A 77 -12.39 27.43 -14.41
C THR A 77 -13.46 26.90 -13.45
N GLU A 78 -13.97 25.71 -13.72
CA GLU A 78 -14.98 25.02 -12.92
C GLU A 78 -14.45 24.73 -11.50
N ARG A 79 -13.22 24.23 -11.38
CA ARG A 79 -12.55 23.98 -10.10
C ARG A 79 -12.35 25.27 -9.27
N ILE A 80 -11.99 26.38 -9.93
CA ILE A 80 -11.86 27.66 -9.22
C ILE A 80 -13.23 28.10 -8.67
N LYS A 81 -14.29 28.01 -9.48
CA LYS A 81 -15.66 28.35 -9.05
C LYS A 81 -16.12 27.47 -7.89
N GLU A 82 -15.77 26.19 -7.92
CA GLU A 82 -16.04 25.25 -6.83
C GLU A 82 -15.41 25.71 -5.52
N VAL A 83 -14.10 25.98 -5.50
CA VAL A 83 -13.41 26.46 -4.29
C VAL A 83 -13.97 27.79 -3.77
N ILE A 84 -14.33 28.71 -4.67
CA ILE A 84 -14.97 29.97 -4.26
C ILE A 84 -16.33 29.72 -3.60
N ALA A 85 -17.12 28.79 -4.14
CA ALA A 85 -18.45 28.47 -3.65
C ALA A 85 -18.43 27.67 -2.33
N THR A 86 -17.52 26.71 -2.20
CA THR A 86 -17.43 25.79 -1.06
C THR A 86 -16.55 26.32 0.06
N ASN A 87 -15.59 27.19 -0.26
CA ASN A 87 -14.52 27.63 0.63
C ASN A 87 -13.65 26.47 1.16
N ILE A 88 -13.55 25.38 0.39
CA ILE A 88 -12.74 24.19 0.68
C ILE A 88 -11.56 24.16 -0.30
N ASP A 89 -10.37 23.83 0.21
CA ASP A 89 -9.17 23.67 -0.61
C ASP A 89 -9.34 22.52 -1.60
N LEU A 90 -8.88 22.72 -2.84
CA LEU A 90 -8.88 21.69 -3.88
C LEU A 90 -7.45 21.37 -4.31
N GLU A 91 -7.12 20.08 -4.27
CA GLU A 91 -5.86 19.52 -4.76
C GLU A 91 -6.15 18.59 -5.95
N ASP A 92 -5.44 18.77 -7.06
CA ASP A 92 -5.59 17.93 -8.25
C ASP A 92 -4.27 17.79 -9.02
N GLU A 93 -4.11 16.69 -9.76
CA GLU A 93 -2.95 16.43 -10.61
C GLU A 93 -3.29 16.74 -12.08
N ILE A 94 -2.55 17.67 -12.68
CA ILE A 94 -2.75 18.07 -14.07
C ILE A 94 -1.52 17.75 -14.91
N GLN A 95 -1.76 17.27 -16.12
CA GLN A 95 -0.71 17.07 -17.12
C GLN A 95 -0.77 18.20 -18.16
N THR A 96 0.37 18.84 -18.40
CA THR A 96 0.50 19.83 -19.46
C THR A 96 0.74 19.17 -20.83
N PRO A 97 0.48 19.87 -21.95
CA PRO A 97 0.66 19.30 -23.30
C PRO A 97 2.07 18.79 -23.63
N ASP A 98 3.09 19.31 -22.94
CA ASP A 98 4.48 18.85 -23.02
C ASP A 98 4.80 17.68 -22.08
N LYS A 99 3.76 16.98 -21.58
CA LYS A 99 3.81 15.77 -20.72
C LYS A 99 4.40 15.97 -19.33
N ARG A 100 4.53 17.20 -18.85
CA ARG A 100 4.91 17.47 -17.46
C ARG A 100 3.70 17.39 -16.55
N TRP A 101 3.90 16.86 -15.34
CA TRP A 101 2.88 16.73 -14.31
C TRP A 101 3.05 17.80 -13.25
N PHE A 102 1.93 18.41 -12.86
CA PHE A 102 1.86 19.38 -11.78
C PHE A 102 0.76 19.01 -10.81
N GLN A 103 1.08 19.09 -9.52
CA GLN A 103 0.08 19.18 -8.48
C GLN A 103 -0.40 20.63 -8.41
N MET A 104 -1.69 20.82 -8.64
CA MET A 104 -2.37 22.10 -8.59
C MET A 104 -3.15 22.19 -7.30
N ASN A 105 -2.81 23.18 -6.46
CA ASN A 105 -3.58 23.47 -5.25
C ASN A 105 -4.32 24.80 -5.44
N ILE A 106 -5.63 24.80 -5.24
CA ILE A 106 -6.50 25.98 -5.29
C ILE A 106 -6.98 26.26 -3.88
N LEU A 107 -6.51 27.38 -3.32
CA LEU A 107 -6.81 27.80 -1.95
C LEU A 107 -7.73 29.03 -2.00
N PRO A 108 -8.80 29.10 -1.18
CA PRO A 108 -9.67 30.25 -1.14
C PRO A 108 -8.95 31.48 -0.57
N TYR A 109 -9.13 32.63 -1.21
CA TYR A 109 -8.63 33.91 -0.73
C TYR A 109 -9.73 34.66 0.04
N ILE A 110 -9.64 34.64 1.37
CA ILE A 110 -10.67 35.21 2.25
C ILE A 110 -10.30 36.62 2.71
N ILE A 111 -11.18 37.60 2.44
CA ILE A 111 -11.04 38.95 3.02
C ILE A 111 -11.58 38.95 4.45
N LYS A 112 -10.67 38.85 5.43
CA LYS A 112 -10.96 38.74 6.87
C LYS A 112 -11.93 39.80 7.44
N ARG A 113 -12.03 40.99 6.84
CA ARG A 113 -12.95 42.05 7.32
C ARG A 113 -14.42 41.82 6.95
N LYS A 114 -14.69 41.04 5.89
CA LYS A 114 -16.04 40.77 5.38
C LYS A 114 -16.44 39.30 5.46
N ASN A 115 -15.49 38.40 5.75
CA ASN A 115 -15.66 36.94 5.73
C ASN A 115 -16.24 36.44 4.39
N ILE A 116 -15.81 37.06 3.28
CA ILE A 116 -16.19 36.69 1.92
C ILE A 116 -14.94 36.16 1.23
N THR A 117 -15.09 35.05 0.52
CA THR A 117 -14.10 34.52 -0.41
C THR A 117 -14.09 35.40 -1.65
N ASP A 118 -13.04 36.20 -1.81
CA ASP A 118 -12.91 37.20 -2.88
C ASP A 118 -12.03 36.69 -4.03
N GLY A 119 -11.85 35.37 -4.12
CA GLY A 119 -11.02 34.74 -5.13
C GLY A 119 -10.30 33.50 -4.61
N VAL A 120 -9.24 33.14 -5.33
CA VAL A 120 -8.38 31.99 -5.03
C VAL A 120 -6.91 32.32 -5.25
N VAL A 121 -6.06 31.57 -4.55
CA VAL A 121 -4.64 31.44 -4.85
C VAL A 121 -4.42 30.06 -5.45
N VAL A 122 -3.96 30.01 -6.70
CA VAL A 122 -3.61 28.76 -7.37
C VAL A 122 -2.10 28.59 -7.33
N THR A 123 -1.64 27.42 -6.92
CA THR A 123 -0.21 27.06 -6.92
C THR A 123 0.02 25.82 -7.78
N PHE A 124 1.19 25.76 -8.44
CA PHE A 124 1.58 24.60 -9.25
C PHE A 124 2.92 24.05 -8.79
N VAL A 125 2.94 22.81 -8.29
CA VAL A 125 4.16 22.12 -7.89
C VAL A 125 4.49 21.06 -8.93
N ASN A 126 5.70 21.12 -9.51
CA ASN A 126 6.11 20.11 -10.47
C ASN A 126 6.32 18.76 -9.77
N ILE A 127 5.55 17.75 -10.18
CA ILE A 127 5.59 16.38 -9.65
C ILE A 127 6.02 15.37 -10.72
N THR A 128 6.51 15.83 -11.88
CA THR A 128 6.90 14.96 -13.00
C THR A 128 7.91 13.90 -12.58
N GLY A 129 8.97 14.28 -11.85
CA GLY A 129 9.96 13.33 -11.34
C GLY A 129 9.34 12.28 -10.42
N ARG A 130 8.50 12.71 -9.47
CA ARG A 130 7.78 11.81 -8.54
C ARG A 130 6.91 10.79 -9.28
N ILE A 131 6.18 11.24 -10.30
CA ILE A 131 5.31 10.36 -11.11
C ILE A 131 6.16 9.37 -11.92
N LEU A 132 7.25 9.82 -12.54
CA LEU A 132 8.14 8.94 -13.31
C LEU A 132 8.86 7.92 -12.42
N ASP A 133 9.32 8.32 -11.24
CA ASP A 133 9.95 7.42 -10.27
C ASP A 133 8.95 6.38 -9.77
N LYS A 134 7.72 6.79 -9.46
CA LYS A 134 6.64 5.87 -9.09
C LYS A 134 6.36 4.86 -10.21
N GLN A 135 6.18 5.33 -11.44
CA GLN A 135 5.95 4.46 -12.60
C GLN A 135 7.12 3.51 -12.87
N LEU A 136 8.37 3.98 -12.69
CA LEU A 136 9.55 3.16 -12.83
C LEU A 136 9.56 2.03 -11.79
N ILE A 137 9.28 2.35 -10.53
CA ILE A 137 9.20 1.36 -9.46
C ILE A 137 8.08 0.35 -9.73
N GLU A 138 6.90 0.82 -10.17
CA GLU A 138 5.78 -0.05 -10.53
C GLU A 138 6.16 -1.00 -11.69
N ASN A 139 6.83 -0.50 -12.73
CA ASN A 139 7.30 -1.32 -13.84
C ASN A 139 8.36 -2.34 -13.42
N ILE A 140 9.35 -1.92 -12.62
CA ILE A 140 10.38 -2.83 -12.08
C ILE A 140 9.74 -3.94 -11.24
N ASN A 141 8.74 -3.60 -10.42
CA ASN A 141 8.01 -4.59 -9.64
C ASN A 141 7.25 -5.57 -10.54
N ALA A 142 6.55 -5.08 -11.56
CA ALA A 142 5.84 -5.93 -12.52
C ALA A 142 6.79 -6.86 -13.31
N ASP A 143 7.95 -6.35 -13.72
CA ASP A 143 8.99 -7.13 -14.42
C ASP A 143 9.57 -8.21 -13.49
N HIS A 144 9.85 -7.86 -12.23
CA HIS A 144 10.30 -8.82 -11.22
C HIS A 144 9.26 -9.92 -10.97
N GLU A 145 7.97 -9.56 -10.87
CA GLU A 145 6.89 -10.54 -10.70
C GLU A 145 6.81 -11.48 -11.91
N THR A 146 6.85 -10.93 -13.12
CA THR A 146 6.82 -11.73 -14.36
C THR A 146 8.03 -12.67 -14.45
N PHE A 147 9.23 -12.19 -14.11
CA PHE A 147 10.45 -12.99 -14.07
C PHE A 147 10.36 -14.12 -13.05
N ILE A 148 9.89 -13.81 -11.84
CA ILE A 148 9.70 -14.80 -10.77
C ILE A 148 8.72 -15.88 -11.23
N TYR A 149 7.62 -15.50 -11.88
CA TYR A 149 6.64 -16.44 -12.40
C TYR A 149 7.22 -17.37 -13.47
N SER A 150 7.94 -16.82 -14.47
CA SER A 150 8.50 -17.62 -15.56
C SER A 150 9.56 -18.59 -15.05
N VAL A 151 10.47 -18.12 -14.19
CA VAL A 151 11.52 -18.98 -13.61
C VAL A 151 10.91 -20.09 -12.75
N SER A 152 9.88 -19.77 -11.96
CA SER A 152 9.21 -20.77 -11.14
C SER A 152 8.49 -21.82 -11.99
N HIS A 153 7.87 -21.41 -13.11
CA HIS A 153 7.26 -22.34 -14.06
C HIS A 153 8.30 -23.28 -14.66
N ASP A 154 9.43 -22.74 -15.11
CA ASP A 154 10.48 -23.49 -15.79
C ASP A 154 11.20 -24.48 -14.86
N PHE A 155 11.21 -24.22 -13.55
CA PHE A 155 11.76 -25.15 -12.55
C PHE A 155 10.83 -26.28 -12.11
N ARG A 156 9.52 -26.22 -12.36
CA ARG A 156 8.60 -27.31 -11.95
C ARG A 156 8.92 -28.63 -12.63
N ASN A 157 9.15 -28.59 -13.94
CA ASN A 157 9.41 -29.80 -14.74
C ASN A 157 10.73 -30.51 -14.34
N PRO A 158 11.88 -29.82 -14.22
CA PRO A 158 13.12 -30.49 -13.78
C PRO A 158 13.01 -31.03 -12.35
N LEU A 159 12.25 -30.40 -11.47
CA LEU A 159 12.03 -30.92 -10.10
C LEU A 159 11.12 -32.13 -10.05
N ALA A 160 10.02 -32.11 -10.81
CA ALA A 160 9.16 -33.28 -10.95
C ALA A 160 9.95 -34.47 -11.50
N ASN A 161 10.86 -34.24 -12.44
CA ASN A 161 11.76 -35.27 -12.95
C ASN A 161 12.73 -35.79 -11.88
N LEU A 162 13.31 -34.92 -11.05
CA LEU A 162 14.18 -35.35 -9.94
C LEU A 162 13.43 -36.24 -8.95
N ILE A 163 12.23 -35.85 -8.54
CA ILE A 163 11.39 -36.66 -7.64
C ILE A 163 11.05 -38.01 -8.29
N SER A 164 10.67 -38.02 -9.57
CA SER A 164 10.37 -39.27 -10.27
C SER A 164 11.60 -40.18 -10.39
N LEU A 165 12.80 -39.61 -10.56
CA LEU A 165 14.04 -40.39 -10.61
C LEU A 165 14.41 -40.95 -9.23
N THR A 166 14.19 -40.20 -8.14
CA THR A 166 14.38 -40.72 -6.77
C THR A 166 13.37 -41.81 -6.45
N ASP A 167 12.12 -41.68 -6.87
CA ASP A 167 11.08 -42.72 -6.71
C ASP A 167 11.46 -44.00 -7.45
N LEU A 168 11.93 -43.88 -8.71
CA LEU A 168 12.40 -45.01 -9.50
C LEU A 168 13.63 -45.67 -8.86
N LEU A 169 14.58 -44.88 -8.38
CA LEU A 169 15.77 -45.37 -7.72
C LEU A 169 15.38 -46.14 -6.45
N ARG A 170 14.50 -45.58 -5.61
CA ARG A 170 13.95 -46.23 -4.41
C ARG A 170 13.29 -47.57 -4.73
N SER A 171 12.49 -47.62 -5.79
CA SER A 171 11.82 -48.87 -6.23
C SER A 171 12.78 -49.93 -6.78
N SER A 172 14.00 -49.53 -7.16
CA SER A 172 15.03 -50.41 -7.72
C SER A 172 16.03 -50.90 -6.68
N LEU A 173 16.04 -50.31 -5.47
CA LEU A 173 16.87 -50.77 -4.36
C LEU A 173 16.28 -52.07 -3.79
N SER A 174 17.11 -53.11 -3.68
CA SER A 174 16.76 -54.33 -2.96
C SER A 174 16.76 -54.11 -1.45
N ASP A 175 16.06 -54.96 -0.69
CA ASP A 175 16.04 -54.88 0.77
C ASP A 175 17.44 -55.00 1.40
N ASP A 176 18.35 -55.73 0.77
CA ASP A 176 19.76 -55.93 1.18
C ASP A 176 20.70 -54.74 0.87
N VAL A 177 20.19 -53.63 0.34
CA VAL A 177 21.00 -52.41 0.13
C VAL A 177 21.39 -51.78 1.46
N ASP A 178 22.63 -51.28 1.52
CA ASP A 178 23.18 -50.53 2.65
C ASP A 178 22.21 -49.44 3.13
N GLU A 179 21.97 -49.42 4.44
CA GLU A 179 21.03 -48.51 5.09
C GLU A 179 21.45 -47.05 4.87
N GLU A 180 22.76 -46.79 4.75
CA GLU A 180 23.32 -45.48 4.42
C GLU A 180 22.87 -44.98 3.03
N ILE A 181 22.74 -45.89 2.04
CA ILE A 181 22.26 -45.54 0.69
C ILE A 181 20.78 -45.18 0.73
N LYS A 182 19.97 -45.90 1.52
CA LYS A 182 18.54 -45.59 1.67
C LYS A 182 18.35 -44.21 2.30
N GLU A 183 19.15 -43.88 3.31
CA GLU A 183 19.14 -42.56 3.97
C GLU A 183 19.52 -41.43 2.99
N TYR A 184 20.53 -41.63 2.13
CA TYR A 184 20.87 -40.65 1.10
C TYR A 184 19.74 -40.40 0.09
N VAL A 185 18.99 -41.44 -0.28
CA VAL A 185 17.86 -41.32 -1.19
C VAL A 185 16.72 -40.54 -0.55
N ASP A 186 16.41 -40.83 0.72
CA ASP A 186 15.43 -40.07 1.51
C ASP A 186 15.80 -38.58 1.58
N LEU A 187 17.07 -38.27 1.85
CA LEU A 187 17.55 -36.89 1.93
C LEU A 187 17.43 -36.13 0.59
N ILE A 188 17.72 -36.79 -0.53
CA ILE A 188 17.57 -36.18 -1.86
C ILE A 188 16.10 -35.93 -2.18
N GLU A 189 15.23 -36.90 -1.87
CA GLU A 189 13.79 -36.78 -2.09
C GLU A 189 13.20 -35.62 -1.27
N GLU A 190 13.54 -35.55 0.01
CA GLU A 190 13.14 -34.46 0.92
C GLU A 190 13.62 -33.09 0.42
N SER A 191 14.86 -33.01 -0.05
CA SER A 191 15.44 -31.79 -0.64
C SER A 191 14.70 -31.37 -1.92
N ALA A 192 14.37 -32.31 -2.80
CA ALA A 192 13.66 -32.05 -4.06
C ALA A 192 12.21 -31.61 -3.82
N ARG A 193 11.53 -32.22 -2.84
CA ARG A 193 10.18 -31.81 -2.41
C ARG A 193 10.21 -30.41 -1.80
N SER A 194 11.16 -30.13 -0.91
CA SER A 194 11.37 -28.80 -0.32
C SER A 194 11.59 -27.71 -1.38
N LEU A 195 12.39 -28.00 -2.40
CA LEU A 195 12.61 -27.05 -3.50
C LEU A 195 11.34 -26.85 -4.34
N THR A 196 10.53 -27.89 -4.54
CA THR A 196 9.26 -27.81 -5.26
C THR A 196 8.27 -26.91 -4.53
N ASP A 197 8.19 -27.03 -3.20
CA ASP A 197 7.34 -26.18 -2.38
C ASP A 197 7.82 -24.72 -2.39
N LEU A 198 9.14 -24.49 -2.29
CA LEU A 198 9.76 -23.17 -2.45
C LEU A 198 9.39 -22.50 -3.78
N ILE A 199 9.51 -23.23 -4.88
CA ILE A 199 9.17 -22.75 -6.22
C ILE A 199 7.68 -22.46 -6.36
N LYS A 200 6.82 -23.26 -5.73
CA LYS A 200 5.38 -23.04 -5.73
C LYS A 200 5.00 -21.78 -4.95
N GLU A 201 5.53 -21.61 -3.73
CA GLU A 201 5.32 -20.41 -2.92
C GLU A 201 5.83 -19.15 -3.64
N LEU A 202 6.99 -19.25 -4.30
CA LEU A 202 7.56 -18.16 -5.08
C LEU A 202 6.69 -17.80 -6.30
N ALA A 203 6.13 -18.79 -7.00
CA ALA A 203 5.18 -18.56 -8.08
C ALA A 203 3.88 -17.92 -7.58
N ASP A 204 3.41 -18.30 -6.40
CA ASP A 204 2.21 -17.72 -5.80
C ASP A 204 2.42 -16.23 -5.49
N ILE A 205 3.60 -15.80 -5.03
CA ILE A 205 3.94 -14.36 -4.87
C ILE A 205 3.74 -13.57 -6.15
N ALA A 206 4.22 -14.10 -7.27
CA ALA A 206 4.14 -13.44 -8.56
C ALA A 206 2.70 -13.32 -9.09
N LYS A 207 1.80 -14.21 -8.64
CA LYS A 207 0.36 -14.15 -8.96
C LYS A 207 -0.43 -13.22 -8.06
N VAL A 208 0.02 -12.99 -6.82
CA VAL A 208 -0.69 -12.13 -5.86
C VAL A 208 -0.69 -10.69 -6.39
N GLY A 209 -1.75 -10.25 -7.06
CA GLY A 209 -1.90 -8.89 -7.60
C GLY A 209 -2.03 -8.78 -9.12
N THR A 210 -1.76 -9.86 -9.88
CA THR A 210 -1.92 -9.90 -11.35
C THR A 210 -3.22 -10.60 -11.80
N ASP A 211 -3.80 -11.46 -10.96
CA ASP A 211 -5.09 -12.11 -11.24
C ASP A 211 -6.26 -11.14 -11.03
N VAL A 212 -6.67 -10.46 -12.11
CA VAL A 212 -7.94 -9.70 -12.22
C VAL A 212 -9.18 -10.60 -12.00
N SER A 213 -9.00 -11.93 -12.03
CA SER A 213 -10.03 -12.95 -11.82
C SER A 213 -10.30 -13.29 -10.35
N ASP A 214 -9.44 -12.91 -9.41
CA ASP A 214 -9.63 -13.09 -7.97
C ASP A 214 -10.50 -11.94 -7.43
N GLN A 215 -11.74 -11.84 -7.91
CA GLN A 215 -12.68 -10.80 -7.48
C GLN A 215 -12.91 -10.91 -5.98
N ALA A 216 -12.71 -9.80 -5.26
CA ALA A 216 -13.06 -9.68 -3.86
C ALA A 216 -14.57 -9.95 -3.68
N GLY A 217 -14.90 -11.06 -3.03
CA GLY A 217 -16.26 -11.44 -2.69
C GLY A 217 -16.45 -11.45 -1.18
N MET A 218 -17.69 -11.56 -0.71
CA MET A 218 -17.95 -11.84 0.71
C MET A 218 -17.54 -13.29 0.99
N VAL A 219 -16.67 -13.47 1.99
CA VAL A 219 -16.07 -14.76 2.32
C VAL A 219 -16.40 -15.10 3.76
N ASP A 220 -17.03 -16.26 3.95
CA ASP A 220 -17.30 -16.86 5.25
C ASP A 220 -15.99 -17.37 5.89
N ILE A 221 -15.64 -16.79 7.03
CA ILE A 221 -14.42 -17.10 7.79
C ILE A 221 -14.48 -18.50 8.40
N GLU A 222 -15.64 -18.92 8.91
CA GLU A 222 -15.79 -20.24 9.54
C GLU A 222 -15.63 -21.36 8.52
N GLN A 223 -16.15 -21.17 7.31
CA GLN A 223 -15.98 -22.13 6.21
C GLN A 223 -14.49 -22.30 5.86
N ILE A 224 -13.76 -21.20 5.69
CA ILE A 224 -12.32 -21.27 5.39
C ILE A 224 -11.55 -21.90 6.55
N LEU A 225 -11.85 -21.51 7.79
CA LEU A 225 -11.19 -22.08 8.97
C LEU A 225 -11.40 -23.58 9.04
N SER A 226 -12.58 -24.07 8.69
CA SER A 226 -12.87 -25.51 8.62
C SER A 226 -12.00 -26.22 7.57
N ASP A 227 -11.91 -25.67 6.36
CA ASP A 227 -11.06 -26.20 5.29
C ASP A 227 -9.57 -26.23 5.68
N VAL A 228 -9.09 -25.17 6.34
CA VAL A 228 -7.70 -25.06 6.80
C VAL A 228 -7.41 -26.05 7.93
N LYS A 229 -8.32 -26.19 8.91
CA LYS A 229 -8.19 -27.18 9.99
C LYS A 229 -8.18 -28.62 9.47
N LEU A 230 -8.95 -28.92 8.42
CA LEU A 230 -8.92 -30.23 7.76
C LEU A 230 -7.57 -30.48 7.06
N THR A 231 -6.99 -29.44 6.46
CA THR A 231 -5.68 -29.52 5.80
C THR A 231 -4.57 -29.77 6.83
N LEU A 232 -4.62 -29.09 7.99
CA LEU A 232 -3.62 -29.18 9.07
C LEU A 232 -3.95 -30.26 10.12
N LYS A 233 -4.80 -31.24 9.78
CA LYS A 233 -5.33 -32.21 10.76
C LYS A 233 -4.23 -33.01 11.44
N ASN A 234 -3.20 -33.42 10.70
CA ASN A 234 -2.12 -34.25 11.23
C ASN A 234 -1.22 -33.44 12.17
N GLU A 235 -0.88 -32.22 11.77
CA GLU A 235 -0.06 -31.28 12.52
C GLU A 235 -0.75 -30.87 13.83
N ILE A 236 -2.05 -30.59 13.79
CA ILE A 236 -2.87 -30.31 14.98
C ILE A 236 -2.90 -31.54 15.90
N PHE A 237 -3.08 -32.74 15.35
CA PHE A 237 -3.12 -33.97 16.14
C PHE A 237 -1.78 -34.27 16.83
N GLN A 238 -0.68 -34.15 16.11
CA GLN A 238 0.67 -34.40 16.62
C GLN A 238 1.13 -33.38 17.66
N SER A 239 0.78 -32.10 17.45
CA SER A 239 1.13 -31.01 18.38
C SER A 239 0.17 -30.88 19.56
N HIS A 240 -0.97 -31.59 19.54
CA HIS A 240 -2.07 -31.43 20.49
C HIS A 240 -2.60 -29.99 20.58
N ALA A 241 -2.49 -29.22 19.50
CA ALA A 241 -2.88 -27.81 19.48
C ALA A 241 -4.38 -27.62 19.78
N LYS A 242 -4.69 -26.65 20.64
CA LYS A 242 -6.05 -26.21 20.95
C LYS A 242 -6.35 -24.92 20.19
N ILE A 243 -7.31 -24.99 19.28
CA ILE A 243 -7.72 -23.83 18.47
C ILE A 243 -9.07 -23.32 18.97
N THR A 244 -9.09 -22.07 19.43
CA THR A 244 -10.30 -21.36 19.86
C THR A 244 -10.65 -20.24 18.88
N THR A 245 -11.95 -19.98 18.69
CA THR A 245 -12.43 -19.02 17.70
C THR A 245 -13.47 -18.08 18.33
N ASN A 246 -13.32 -16.78 18.11
CA ASN A 246 -14.30 -15.75 18.47
C ASN A 246 -14.58 -14.86 17.26
N ILE A 247 -15.57 -15.25 16.45
CA ILE A 247 -15.85 -14.61 15.16
C ILE A 247 -17.01 -13.62 15.32
N LEU A 248 -16.72 -12.33 15.53
CA LEU A 248 -17.76 -11.29 15.59
C LEU A 248 -18.12 -10.75 14.20
N VAL A 249 -17.18 -10.84 13.25
CA VAL A 249 -17.39 -10.52 11.83
C VAL A 249 -17.25 -11.82 11.03
N PRO A 250 -18.37 -12.47 10.66
CA PRO A 250 -18.35 -13.79 10.02
C PRO A 250 -18.01 -13.74 8.53
N GLU A 251 -18.34 -12.64 7.85
CA GLU A 251 -18.07 -12.45 6.43
C GLU A 251 -17.10 -11.28 6.23
N ILE A 252 -16.03 -11.52 5.48
CA ILE A 252 -15.04 -10.51 5.11
C ILE A 252 -14.97 -10.41 3.59
N GLN A 253 -14.98 -9.19 3.07
CA GLN A 253 -14.79 -8.96 1.66
C GLN A 253 -13.31 -9.12 1.28
N PHE A 254 -12.96 -10.24 0.65
CA PHE A 254 -11.59 -10.56 0.27
C PHE A 254 -11.54 -11.63 -0.83
N SER A 255 -10.37 -11.92 -1.39
CA SER A 255 -10.20 -13.13 -2.22
C SER A 255 -10.25 -14.37 -1.32
N LYS A 256 -11.19 -15.29 -1.59
CA LYS A 256 -11.33 -16.57 -0.86
C LYS A 256 -10.00 -17.35 -0.84
N LYS A 257 -9.30 -17.36 -1.97
CA LYS A 257 -7.99 -18.02 -2.13
C LYS A 257 -6.92 -17.39 -1.24
N ASN A 258 -6.81 -16.06 -1.26
CA ASN A 258 -5.82 -15.34 -0.46
C ASN A 258 -6.14 -15.45 1.04
N LEU A 259 -7.40 -15.33 1.44
CA LEU A 259 -7.80 -15.45 2.84
C LEU A 259 -7.52 -16.85 3.39
N ARG A 260 -7.77 -17.89 2.60
CA ARG A 260 -7.38 -19.27 2.92
C ARG A 260 -5.87 -19.41 3.09
N SER A 261 -5.08 -18.82 2.19
CA SER A 261 -3.62 -18.83 2.29
C SER A 261 -3.12 -18.13 3.56
N ILE A 262 -3.68 -16.98 3.90
CA ILE A 262 -3.36 -16.22 5.11
C ILE A 262 -3.60 -17.08 6.35
N LEU A 263 -4.83 -17.61 6.48
CA LEU A 263 -5.20 -18.43 7.63
C LEU A 263 -4.34 -19.70 7.73
N TYR A 264 -4.10 -20.38 6.60
CA TYR A 264 -3.21 -21.55 6.57
C TYR A 264 -1.80 -21.23 7.07
N ASN A 265 -1.17 -20.18 6.54
CA ASN A 265 0.20 -19.81 6.89
C ASN A 265 0.31 -19.41 8.37
N LEU A 266 -0.63 -18.62 8.90
CA LEU A 266 -0.60 -18.20 10.30
C LEU A 266 -0.86 -19.36 11.26
N LEU A 267 -1.84 -20.23 10.96
CA LEU A 267 -2.11 -21.43 11.76
C LEU A 267 -0.94 -22.41 11.74
N ASN A 268 -0.35 -22.64 10.57
CA ASN A 268 0.81 -23.52 10.45
C ASN A 268 2.02 -22.96 11.22
N ASN A 269 2.26 -21.65 11.14
CA ASN A 269 3.31 -20.99 11.93
C ASN A 269 3.04 -21.12 13.44
N ALA A 270 1.81 -20.89 13.90
CA ALA A 270 1.45 -21.02 15.30
C ALA A 270 1.70 -22.43 15.86
N ILE A 271 1.47 -23.48 15.06
CA ILE A 271 1.78 -24.87 15.42
C ILE A 271 3.31 -25.09 15.39
N LYS A 272 3.97 -24.64 14.33
CA LYS A 272 5.40 -24.87 14.10
C LYS A 272 6.32 -24.19 15.12
N PHE A 273 5.94 -23.00 15.55
CA PHE A 273 6.70 -22.18 16.50
C PHE A 273 6.19 -22.35 17.94
N SER A 274 5.47 -23.44 18.22
CA SER A 274 5.04 -23.78 19.58
C SER A 274 6.24 -24.09 20.48
N ARG A 275 6.03 -23.98 21.79
CA ARG A 275 7.03 -24.38 22.79
C ARG A 275 6.97 -25.88 23.01
N PRO A 276 8.11 -26.59 23.15
CA PRO A 276 8.12 -28.04 23.36
C PRO A 276 7.37 -28.48 24.63
N ASP A 277 7.41 -27.64 25.68
CA ASP A 277 6.93 -28.00 27.02
C ASP A 277 5.48 -27.54 27.30
N ILE A 278 4.82 -26.88 26.35
CA ILE A 278 3.51 -26.25 26.55
C ILE A 278 2.59 -26.63 25.39
N THR A 279 1.35 -26.98 25.71
CA THR A 279 0.33 -27.23 24.69
C THR A 279 0.12 -25.97 23.85
N PRO A 280 0.21 -26.05 22.50
CA PRO A 280 -0.06 -24.91 21.64
C PRO A 280 -1.51 -24.46 21.82
N GLU A 281 -1.70 -23.21 22.21
CA GLU A 281 -3.01 -22.57 22.29
C GLU A 281 -3.04 -21.48 21.23
N ILE A 282 -3.95 -21.64 20.28
CA ILE A 282 -4.11 -20.74 19.14
C ILE A 282 -5.51 -20.13 19.24
N PHE A 283 -5.59 -18.81 19.18
CA PHE A 283 -6.85 -18.10 19.14
C PHE A 283 -7.01 -17.37 17.82
N ILE A 284 -8.24 -17.34 17.31
CA ILE A 284 -8.60 -16.62 16.10
C ILE A 284 -9.79 -15.74 16.44
N LYS A 285 -9.68 -14.44 16.20
CA LYS A 285 -10.78 -13.51 16.42
C LYS A 285 -11.03 -12.63 15.20
N THR A 286 -12.28 -12.26 15.00
CA THR A 286 -12.65 -11.20 14.05
C THR A 286 -13.45 -10.12 14.75
N GLU A 287 -13.15 -8.86 14.45
CA GLU A 287 -13.74 -7.68 15.10
C GLU A 287 -13.93 -6.55 14.08
N GLU A 288 -14.90 -5.67 14.28
CA GLU A 288 -15.01 -4.44 13.48
C GLU A 288 -14.03 -3.38 14.00
N ALA A 289 -13.25 -2.79 13.10
CA ALA A 289 -12.25 -1.76 13.40
C ALA A 289 -12.43 -0.55 12.47
N GLY A 290 -13.53 0.19 12.65
CA GLY A 290 -13.88 1.33 11.81
C GLY A 290 -14.13 0.91 10.36
N GLN A 291 -13.33 1.43 9.42
CA GLN A 291 -13.40 1.06 7.99
C GLN A 291 -12.74 -0.29 7.66
N PHE A 292 -12.21 -1.00 8.66
CA PHE A 292 -11.53 -2.28 8.50
C PHE A 292 -12.27 -3.40 9.23
N SER A 293 -12.19 -4.61 8.70
CA SER A 293 -12.42 -5.85 9.44
C SER A 293 -11.08 -6.32 10.00
N LEU A 294 -10.97 -6.43 11.32
CA LEU A 294 -9.77 -6.97 11.98
C LEU A 294 -9.90 -8.49 12.05
N LEU A 295 -8.89 -9.19 11.55
CA LEU A 295 -8.67 -10.62 11.75
C LEU A 295 -7.39 -10.78 12.58
N SER A 296 -7.50 -11.29 13.80
CA SER A 296 -6.33 -11.60 14.62
C SER A 296 -6.14 -13.11 14.75
N VAL A 297 -4.90 -13.55 14.59
CA VAL A 297 -4.46 -14.92 14.86
C VAL A 297 -3.31 -14.85 15.84
N GLY A 298 -3.47 -15.44 17.03
CA GLY A 298 -2.41 -15.46 18.02
C GLY A 298 -2.17 -16.83 18.62
N ASP A 299 -0.97 -17.00 19.16
CA ASP A 299 -0.44 -18.23 19.73
C ASP A 299 0.32 -17.98 21.03
N ASN A 300 0.53 -19.03 21.82
CA ASN A 300 1.35 -19.03 23.05
C ASN A 300 2.76 -19.63 22.81
N GLY A 301 3.29 -19.49 21.60
CA GLY A 301 4.54 -20.08 21.16
C GLY A 301 5.80 -19.40 21.70
N VAL A 302 6.90 -19.55 20.98
CA VAL A 302 8.23 -19.06 21.41
C VAL A 302 8.37 -17.53 21.41
N GLY A 303 7.51 -16.83 20.67
CA GLY A 303 7.58 -15.38 20.48
C GLY A 303 8.76 -14.91 19.63
N ILE A 304 8.81 -13.59 19.39
CA ILE A 304 9.75 -12.92 18.49
C ILE A 304 10.42 -11.76 19.24
N GLU A 305 11.75 -11.70 19.16
CA GLU A 305 12.54 -10.59 19.71
C GLU A 305 12.11 -9.24 19.10
N PRO A 306 11.93 -8.17 19.90
CA PRO A 306 11.44 -6.87 19.40
C PRO A 306 12.23 -6.31 18.20
N GLU A 307 13.56 -6.49 18.22
CA GLU A 307 14.46 -6.04 17.17
C GLU A 307 14.20 -6.73 15.82
N LYS A 308 13.67 -7.95 15.84
CA LYS A 308 13.43 -8.77 14.64
C LYS A 308 12.00 -8.68 14.12
N GLN A 309 11.06 -8.09 14.87
CA GLN A 309 9.65 -8.00 14.51
C GLN A 309 9.40 -7.22 13.20
N GLY A 310 10.23 -6.22 12.91
CA GLY A 310 10.15 -5.47 11.65
C GLY A 310 10.64 -6.26 10.43
N GLU A 311 11.53 -7.23 10.62
CA GLU A 311 12.18 -7.97 9.53
C GLU A 311 11.44 -9.24 9.11
N ILE A 312 10.47 -9.71 9.91
CA ILE A 312 9.74 -10.96 9.66
C ILE A 312 8.89 -10.91 8.38
N PHE A 313 8.54 -9.70 7.92
CA PHE A 313 7.82 -9.48 6.68
C PHE A 313 8.74 -9.31 5.47
N SER A 314 10.06 -9.39 5.64
CA SER A 314 11.04 -9.36 4.54
C SER A 314 11.18 -10.73 3.89
N LYS A 315 11.59 -10.74 2.61
CA LYS A 315 11.80 -11.98 1.84
C LYS A 315 12.95 -12.79 2.45
N PHE A 316 12.75 -14.10 2.58
CA PHE A 316 13.76 -15.07 3.03
C PHE A 316 14.22 -14.90 4.49
N THR A 317 13.47 -14.17 5.32
CA THR A 317 13.79 -14.02 6.74
C THR A 317 13.43 -15.28 7.51
N ARG A 318 14.42 -15.88 8.20
CA ARG A 318 14.22 -17.02 9.11
C ARG A 318 14.83 -16.71 10.47
N LEU A 319 13.98 -16.62 11.50
CA LEU A 319 14.43 -16.33 12.87
C LEU A 319 15.08 -17.54 13.57
N LYS A 320 14.69 -18.75 13.16
CA LYS A 320 15.19 -20.02 13.71
C LYS A 320 15.50 -20.99 12.57
N PRO A 321 16.76 -21.05 12.10
CA PRO A 321 17.17 -21.93 10.97
C PRO A 321 16.90 -23.42 11.20
N GLN A 322 16.81 -23.84 12.45
CA GLN A 322 16.49 -25.20 12.88
C GLN A 322 15.01 -25.57 12.72
N ILE A 323 14.14 -24.58 12.55
CA ILE A 323 12.72 -24.79 12.24
C ILE A 323 12.59 -24.68 10.73
N GLU A 324 12.03 -25.71 10.10
CA GLU A 324 11.82 -25.75 8.65
C GLU A 324 11.06 -24.52 8.15
N GLY A 325 11.11 -24.24 6.85
CA GLY A 325 10.32 -23.19 6.22
C GLY A 325 11.14 -22.26 5.35
N THR A 326 10.45 -21.68 4.39
CA THR A 326 11.03 -20.93 3.27
C THR A 326 11.45 -19.51 3.65
N GLY A 327 10.91 -18.97 4.74
CA GLY A 327 11.07 -17.56 5.13
C GLY A 327 10.30 -16.60 4.21
N ILE A 328 9.35 -17.12 3.43
CA ILE A 328 8.59 -16.35 2.44
C ILE A 328 7.15 -16.12 2.90
N GLY A 329 6.53 -17.06 3.63
CA GLY A 329 5.09 -17.03 3.96
C GLY A 329 4.56 -15.71 4.52
N LEU A 330 5.24 -15.11 5.51
CA LEU A 330 4.83 -13.83 6.10
C LEU A 330 4.97 -12.65 5.12
N PHE A 331 5.98 -12.65 4.25
CA PHE A 331 6.10 -11.68 3.16
C PHE A 331 4.91 -11.80 2.19
N ILE A 332 4.47 -13.02 1.84
CA ILE A 332 3.31 -13.23 0.97
C ILE A 332 2.04 -12.69 1.61
N ILE A 333 1.81 -13.00 2.90
CA ILE A 333 0.66 -12.50 3.66
C ILE A 333 0.65 -10.97 3.63
N ASN A 334 1.78 -10.33 3.94
CA ASN A 334 1.90 -8.87 3.91
C ASN A 334 1.53 -8.31 2.53
N LYS A 335 2.02 -8.93 1.44
CA LYS A 335 1.69 -8.50 0.07
C LYS A 335 0.20 -8.69 -0.27
N MET A 336 -0.39 -9.84 0.11
CA MET A 336 -1.82 -10.12 -0.10
C MET A 336 -2.71 -9.08 0.58
N VAL A 337 -2.35 -8.69 1.81
CA VAL A 337 -3.10 -7.73 2.63
C VAL A 337 -2.94 -6.30 2.09
N THR A 338 -1.70 -5.87 1.84
CA THR A 338 -1.39 -4.52 1.36
C THR A 338 -1.91 -4.25 -0.05
N ASN A 339 -1.90 -5.24 -0.95
CA ASN A 339 -2.47 -5.11 -2.29
C ASN A 339 -3.98 -4.78 -2.31
N GLN A 340 -4.69 -5.09 -1.22
CA GLN A 340 -6.13 -4.77 -1.09
C GLN A 340 -6.37 -3.56 -0.16
N GLY A 341 -5.33 -2.77 0.10
CA GLY A 341 -5.41 -1.57 0.95
C GLY A 341 -5.53 -1.87 2.44
N GLY A 342 -5.20 -3.10 2.87
CA GLY A 342 -5.13 -3.50 4.27
C GLY A 342 -3.74 -3.29 4.88
N THR A 343 -3.58 -3.67 6.14
CA THR A 343 -2.30 -3.64 6.86
C THR A 343 -2.19 -4.84 7.81
N ILE A 344 -0.97 -5.31 8.08
CA ILE A 344 -0.69 -6.36 9.06
C ILE A 344 0.26 -5.81 10.14
N GLU A 345 -0.09 -6.06 11.40
CA GLU A 345 0.71 -5.73 12.57
C GLU A 345 1.04 -7.01 13.34
N VAL A 346 2.14 -6.99 14.09
CA VAL A 346 2.56 -8.10 14.93
C VAL A 346 2.79 -7.60 16.35
N GLU A 347 2.21 -8.31 17.31
CA GLU A 347 2.46 -8.12 18.74
C GLU A 347 3.09 -9.42 19.26
N SER A 348 4.32 -9.35 19.74
CA SER A 348 5.01 -10.54 20.23
C SER A 348 5.94 -10.23 21.38
N GLU A 349 6.07 -11.19 22.29
CA GLU A 349 7.03 -11.18 23.37
C GLU A 349 7.64 -12.58 23.50
N VAL A 350 8.96 -12.62 23.67
CA VAL A 350 9.72 -13.87 23.78
C VAL A 350 9.21 -14.69 24.97
N GLY A 351 8.74 -15.89 24.71
CA GLY A 351 8.17 -16.79 25.72
C GLY A 351 6.71 -16.51 26.09
N SER A 352 6.07 -15.49 25.55
CA SER A 352 4.64 -15.21 25.74
C SER A 352 3.81 -15.60 24.51
N GLY A 353 4.40 -15.53 23.31
CA GLY A 353 3.77 -15.91 22.05
C GLY A 353 3.75 -14.79 21.01
N THR A 354 2.94 -14.97 19.97
CA THR A 354 2.84 -14.01 18.85
C THR A 354 1.38 -13.81 18.48
N THR A 355 0.97 -12.58 18.21
CA THR A 355 -0.34 -12.24 17.65
C THR A 355 -0.15 -11.42 16.38
N PHE A 356 -0.72 -11.89 15.28
CA PHE A 356 -0.80 -11.15 14.02
C PHE A 356 -2.17 -10.51 13.91
N ASN A 357 -2.20 -9.19 13.73
CA ASN A 357 -3.41 -8.38 13.57
C ASN A 357 -3.51 -7.92 12.12
N ILE A 358 -4.50 -8.41 11.39
CA ILE A 358 -4.71 -8.12 9.97
C ILE A 358 -5.93 -7.23 9.79
N TYR A 359 -5.71 -6.02 9.30
CA TYR A 359 -6.76 -5.04 8.99
C TYR A 359 -7.10 -5.13 7.52
N LEU A 360 -8.32 -5.59 7.20
CA LEU A 360 -8.81 -5.75 5.84
C LEU A 360 -9.83 -4.65 5.53
N LYS A 361 -9.58 -3.85 4.49
CA LYS A 361 -10.44 -2.71 4.15
C LYS A 361 -11.83 -3.21 3.74
N ARG A 362 -12.88 -2.68 4.37
CA ARG A 362 -14.27 -2.90 3.94
C ARG A 362 -14.50 -2.01 2.71
N ARG A 363 -15.07 -2.52 1.61
CA ARG A 363 -15.58 -1.60 0.58
C ARG A 363 -16.87 -1.00 1.09
N ASP A 364 -16.99 0.32 1.00
CA ASP A 364 -18.26 0.99 1.21
C ASP A 364 -19.19 0.62 0.05
N ASP A 365 -20.39 0.16 0.37
CA ASP A 365 -21.46 -0.12 -0.59
C ASP A 365 -21.91 1.14 -1.39
N THR A 366 -21.35 2.31 -1.10
CA THR A 366 -21.70 3.58 -1.75
C THR A 366 -21.04 3.80 -3.12
N GLU A 367 -19.98 3.08 -3.48
CA GLU A 367 -19.30 3.26 -4.79
C GLU A 367 -19.88 2.41 -5.94
N VAL A 368 -20.80 1.48 -5.65
CA VAL A 368 -21.36 0.57 -6.69
C VAL A 368 -22.54 1.19 -7.47
N ASN A 369 -23.07 2.34 -7.04
CA ASN A 369 -24.25 2.99 -7.65
C ASN A 369 -23.93 4.27 -8.43
N ASN A 370 -22.85 4.30 -9.21
CA ASN A 370 -22.73 5.30 -10.27
C ASN A 370 -22.67 4.61 -11.65
N PRO A 371 -23.83 4.23 -12.24
CA PRO A 371 -23.85 3.83 -13.63
C PRO A 371 -23.44 5.05 -14.45
N MET A 372 -22.39 4.88 -15.26
CA MET A 372 -21.92 5.88 -16.21
C MET A 372 -23.11 6.57 -16.90
N SER A 373 -23.17 7.88 -16.75
CA SER A 373 -24.01 8.79 -17.55
C SER A 373 -23.11 9.77 -18.27
#